data_AF-A0A7S1MV96-F1
#
_entry.id   AF-A0A7S1MV96-F1
#
_cell.length_a   1.000
_cell.length_b   1.000
_cell.length_c   1.000
_cell.angle_alpha   90.00
_cell.angle_beta   90.00
_cell.angle_gamma   90.00
#
_symmetry.space_group_name_H-M   'P 1'
#
loop_
_entity.id
_entity.type
_entity.pdbx_description
1 polymer ?
#
loop_
_entity_poly.entity_id
_entity_poly.type
_entity_poly.pdbx_seq_one_letter_code
_entity_poly.pdbx_strand_id
1 'polypeptide(L)'
;SGYNGVEPCTICSPGQYGPGNSTLCTPATVELAYWDGDLSIPANTSYPINGSCVDGTCVACVPGSFQDESGSSACDLCPLDTFTDYFGGDNCTRCAPGEQTDAEGADSPDLCIGFCPPGTSSLSGQKPCDPCALGTSSAVESTITPCPPCDFGTFMEVTGATACTACPAGQGTLGRGAVTRTNCSGVAVKQLDDPGCNRDSGEYVGDEGSLT
;
A
#
# COMPACT_ATOMS: atom_id res chain seq x y z
N SER A 1 -35.02 11.23 48.13
CA SER A 1 -33.94 10.23 48.26
C SER A 1 -33.40 9.94 46.89
N GLY A 2 -32.28 10.56 46.55
CA GLY A 2 -31.61 10.36 45.27
C GLY A 2 -30.69 9.16 45.35
N TYR A 3 -31.06 8.08 44.67
CA TYR A 3 -30.10 7.08 44.24
C TYR A 3 -29.70 7.46 42.81
N ASN A 4 -28.58 8.16 42.73
CA ASN A 4 -27.91 8.51 41.48
C ASN A 4 -27.26 7.24 40.90
N GLY A 5 -27.60 6.96 39.63
CA GLY A 5 -26.64 6.56 38.60
C GLY A 5 -25.77 5.33 38.85
N VAL A 6 -26.35 4.14 38.71
CA VAL A 6 -25.58 2.98 38.23
C VAL A 6 -26.08 2.67 36.81
N GLU A 7 -25.59 3.46 35.86
CA GLU A 7 -25.68 3.17 34.43
C GLU A 7 -24.84 1.90 34.17
N PRO A 8 -25.34 0.93 33.39
CA PRO A 8 -24.58 -0.28 33.07
C PRO A 8 -23.29 0.09 32.31
N CYS A 9 -22.15 -0.44 32.74
CA CYS A 9 -20.90 -0.26 32.00
C CYS A 9 -20.95 -1.04 30.67
N THR A 10 -20.98 -0.33 29.55
CA THR A 10 -20.83 -0.95 28.23
C THR A 10 -19.36 -1.28 27.97
N ILE A 11 -19.04 -2.57 27.88
CA ILE A 11 -17.74 -3.04 27.39
C ILE A 11 -17.83 -3.12 25.87
N CYS A 12 -16.97 -2.39 25.16
CA CYS A 12 -16.94 -2.44 23.71
C CYS A 12 -16.50 -3.82 23.23
N SER A 13 -17.23 -4.39 22.27
CA SER A 13 -16.87 -5.66 21.64
C SER A 13 -15.64 -5.49 20.74
N PRO A 14 -14.99 -6.57 20.29
CA PRO A 14 -13.96 -6.50 19.26
C PRO A 14 -14.46 -5.69 18.05
N GLY A 15 -13.54 -4.93 17.45
CA GLY A 15 -13.84 -3.94 16.43
C GLY A 15 -14.31 -2.59 16.96
N GLN A 16 -14.38 -2.38 18.27
CA GLN A 16 -14.81 -1.11 18.84
C GLN A 16 -13.92 -0.67 20.00
N TYR A 17 -13.85 0.64 20.21
CA TYR A 17 -13.17 1.26 21.34
C TYR A 17 -14.04 2.28 22.05
N GLY A 18 -13.74 2.56 23.31
CA GLY A 18 -14.45 3.58 24.09
C GLY A 18 -13.51 4.32 25.06
N PRO A 19 -13.82 5.58 25.44
CA PRO A 19 -12.94 6.42 26.27
C PRO A 19 -12.83 5.97 27.75
N GLY A 20 -13.21 4.74 28.08
CA GLY A 20 -13.11 4.16 29.42
C GLY A 20 -12.27 2.89 29.38
N ASN A 21 -11.16 2.89 30.11
CA ASN A 21 -10.39 1.70 30.40
C ASN A 21 -11.30 0.61 30.98
N SER A 22 -11.58 -0.45 30.21
CA SER A 22 -12.44 -1.56 30.63
C SER A 22 -11.95 -2.31 31.88
N THR A 23 -10.72 -2.07 32.33
CA THR A 23 -10.20 -2.64 33.58
C THR A 23 -10.90 -2.09 34.84
N LEU A 24 -11.81 -1.12 34.72
CA LEU A 24 -12.65 -0.64 35.83
C LEU A 24 -14.00 -1.35 35.94
N CYS A 25 -14.27 -2.39 35.14
CA CYS A 25 -15.49 -3.20 35.20
C CYS A 25 -15.17 -4.59 35.76
N THR A 26 -15.47 -4.85 37.03
CA THR A 26 -15.40 -6.21 37.56
C THR A 26 -16.73 -6.93 37.30
N PRO A 27 -16.73 -8.19 36.81
CA PRO A 27 -17.95 -9.01 36.85
C PRO A 27 -18.39 -9.12 38.31
N ALA A 28 -19.69 -8.92 38.58
CA ALA A 28 -20.22 -9.08 39.92
C ALA A 28 -19.93 -10.51 40.43
N THR A 29 -18.96 -10.65 41.33
CA THR A 29 -18.84 -11.89 42.11
C THR A 29 -19.98 -11.92 43.11
N VAL A 30 -20.50 -13.13 43.38
CA VAL A 30 -21.63 -13.37 44.29
C VAL A 30 -21.43 -12.71 45.67
N GLU A 31 -20.18 -12.44 46.06
CA GLU A 31 -19.80 -11.82 47.33
C GLU A 31 -20.12 -10.33 47.46
N LEU A 32 -20.25 -9.56 46.37
CA LEU A 32 -20.58 -8.12 46.44
C LEU A 32 -22.09 -7.84 46.49
N ALA A 33 -22.93 -8.87 46.28
CA ALA A 33 -24.39 -8.76 46.35
C ALA A 33 -24.94 -8.77 47.80
N TYR A 34 -24.08 -8.84 48.82
CA TYR A 34 -24.48 -9.06 50.21
C TYR A 34 -24.43 -7.80 51.11
N TRP A 35 -24.50 -6.58 50.56
CA TRP A 35 -24.60 -5.36 51.37
C TRP A 35 -25.81 -4.46 51.07
N ASP A 36 -26.58 -4.65 50.01
CA ASP A 36 -27.82 -3.89 49.81
C ASP A 36 -28.99 -4.83 49.56
N GLY A 37 -29.77 -5.04 50.62
CA GLY A 37 -30.75 -6.11 50.79
C GLY A 37 -32.06 -5.97 50.02
N ASP A 38 -32.09 -5.41 48.81
CA ASP A 38 -33.26 -5.53 47.92
C ASP A 38 -32.93 -5.12 46.47
N LEU A 39 -32.38 -6.03 45.67
CA LEU A 39 -32.67 -6.08 44.22
C LEU A 39 -32.14 -7.37 43.60
N SER A 40 -32.97 -8.00 42.79
CA SER A 40 -32.64 -9.12 41.91
C SER A 40 -31.58 -8.67 40.88
N ILE A 41 -30.29 -8.81 41.21
CA ILE A 41 -29.23 -8.60 40.23
C ILE A 41 -29.22 -9.81 39.29
N PRO A 42 -29.52 -9.68 37.98
CA PRO A 42 -29.35 -10.77 37.06
C PRO A 42 -27.87 -11.14 36.99
N ALA A 43 -27.57 -12.45 37.02
CA ALA A 43 -26.23 -12.95 36.74
C ALA A 43 -25.74 -12.31 35.42
N ASN A 44 -24.48 -11.86 35.39
CA ASN A 44 -23.82 -11.17 34.27
C ASN A 44 -23.90 -9.63 34.21
N THR A 45 -24.09 -8.94 35.33
CA THR A 45 -24.03 -7.47 35.41
C THR A 45 -22.64 -7.00 35.87
N SER A 46 -22.01 -6.07 35.14
CA SER A 46 -20.72 -5.42 35.47
C SER A 46 -20.94 -4.04 36.09
N TYR A 47 -20.15 -3.68 37.11
CA TYR A 47 -20.24 -2.38 37.81
C TYR A 47 -18.92 -1.59 37.77
N PRO A 48 -18.96 -0.24 37.79
CA PRO A 48 -17.77 0.59 37.81
C PRO A 48 -17.12 0.59 39.21
N ILE A 49 -15.80 0.37 39.29
CA ILE A 49 -15.04 0.77 40.47
C ILE A 49 -14.75 2.28 40.43
N ASN A 50 -15.05 3.02 41.50
CA ASN A 50 -14.80 4.46 41.66
C ASN A 50 -15.52 5.43 40.70
N GLY A 51 -16.72 5.09 40.23
CA GLY A 51 -17.69 6.09 39.75
C GLY A 51 -17.31 6.85 38.47
N SER A 52 -16.59 6.22 37.53
CA SER A 52 -16.38 6.82 36.20
C SER A 52 -16.56 5.79 35.08
N CYS A 53 -17.77 5.24 34.97
CA CYS A 53 -18.27 4.77 33.69
C CYS A 53 -19.00 5.96 33.02
N VAL A 54 -18.43 6.47 31.94
CA VAL A 54 -19.18 7.37 31.05
C VAL A 54 -20.16 6.52 30.26
N ASP A 55 -21.36 7.05 30.04
CA ASP A 55 -22.36 6.56 29.08
C ASP A 55 -21.72 6.48 27.69
N GLY A 56 -21.02 5.37 27.47
CA GLY A 56 -19.96 5.27 26.47
C GLY A 56 -20.52 4.63 25.21
N THR A 57 -20.84 5.46 24.22
CA THR A 57 -21.06 4.97 22.86
C THR A 57 -19.77 4.33 22.35
N CYS A 58 -19.78 3.02 22.14
CA CYS A 58 -18.66 2.34 21.52
C CYS A 58 -18.51 2.83 20.08
N VAL A 59 -17.28 3.21 19.74
CA VAL A 59 -16.92 3.73 18.42
C VAL A 59 -16.26 2.61 17.64
N ALA A 60 -16.77 2.34 16.44
CA ALA A 60 -16.16 1.37 15.54
C ALA A 60 -14.75 1.80 15.14
N CYS A 61 -13.83 0.84 15.06
CA CYS A 61 -12.53 1.06 14.43
C CYS A 61 -12.72 1.56 12.99
N VAL A 62 -11.91 2.51 12.57
CA VAL A 62 -11.93 3.00 11.18
C VAL A 62 -11.19 2.00 10.28
N PRO A 63 -11.45 1.97 8.96
CA PRO A 63 -10.59 1.26 8.01
C PRO A 63 -9.11 1.56 8.25
N GLY A 64 -8.27 0.55 8.13
CA GLY A 64 -6.86 0.59 8.51
C GLY A 64 -6.58 0.37 9.99
N SER A 65 -7.61 0.23 10.84
CA SER A 65 -7.45 -0.09 12.26
C SER A 65 -8.31 -1.25 12.69
N PHE A 66 -7.83 -2.01 13.66
CA PHE A 66 -8.52 -3.16 14.22
C PHE A 66 -8.46 -3.19 15.74
N GLN A 67 -9.32 -4.01 16.35
CA GLN A 67 -9.22 -4.30 17.77
C GLN A 67 -9.79 -5.68 18.09
N ASP A 68 -8.95 -6.61 18.52
CA ASP A 68 -9.32 -8.00 18.80
C ASP A 68 -9.74 -8.23 20.26
N GLU A 69 -9.43 -7.29 21.16
CA GLU A 69 -9.80 -7.37 22.57
C GLU A 69 -11.09 -6.59 22.88
N SER A 70 -11.89 -7.15 23.80
CA SER A 70 -13.05 -6.44 24.33
C SER A 70 -12.64 -5.38 25.34
N GLY A 71 -13.30 -4.23 25.31
CA GLY A 71 -13.11 -3.17 26.26
C GLY A 71 -11.84 -2.34 26.01
N SER A 72 -11.31 -2.38 24.79
CA SER A 72 -10.17 -1.54 24.45
C SER A 72 -10.53 -0.05 24.51
N SER A 73 -9.52 0.75 24.85
CA SER A 73 -9.61 2.21 24.85
C SER A 73 -9.20 2.84 23.52
N ALA A 74 -8.66 2.06 22.59
CA ALA A 74 -8.26 2.49 21.25
C ALA A 74 -8.26 1.32 20.25
N CYS A 75 -8.29 1.62 18.96
CA CYS A 75 -7.99 0.63 17.92
C CYS A 75 -6.50 0.68 17.57
N ASP A 76 -5.93 -0.48 17.28
CA ASP A 76 -4.56 -0.62 16.80
C ASP A 76 -4.54 -0.50 15.28
N LEU A 77 -3.45 0.02 14.71
CA LEU A 77 -3.30 0.06 13.26
C LEU A 77 -3.06 -1.35 12.73
N CYS A 78 -3.58 -1.65 11.53
CA CYS A 78 -3.23 -2.90 10.87
C CYS A 78 -1.71 -2.98 10.68
N PRO A 79 -1.04 -4.04 11.16
CA PRO A 79 0.40 -4.18 11.01
C PRO A 79 0.80 -4.29 9.53
N LEU A 80 2.09 -4.12 9.25
CA LEU A 80 2.64 -4.35 7.90
C LEU A 80 2.19 -5.71 7.34
N ASP A 81 2.03 -5.77 6.01
CA ASP A 81 1.53 -6.95 5.28
C ASP A 81 0.03 -7.25 5.51
N THR A 82 -0.69 -6.33 6.16
CA THR A 82 -2.14 -6.49 6.43
C THR A 82 -2.92 -5.21 6.22
N PHE A 83 -4.22 -5.34 5.94
CA PHE A 83 -5.16 -4.23 5.76
C PHE A 83 -6.56 -4.56 6.31
N THR A 84 -7.39 -3.55 6.53
CA THR A 84 -8.84 -3.72 6.73
C THR A 84 -9.59 -2.56 6.09
N ASP A 85 -10.57 -2.87 5.25
CA ASP A 85 -11.29 -1.90 4.43
C ASP A 85 -12.70 -1.56 4.95
N TYR A 86 -13.05 -2.08 6.13
CA TYR A 86 -14.36 -1.91 6.73
C TYR A 86 -14.29 -1.31 8.14
N PHE A 87 -15.36 -0.63 8.52
CA PHE A 87 -15.51 -0.13 9.89
C PHE A 87 -15.77 -1.27 10.85
N GLY A 88 -15.17 -1.18 12.03
CA GLY A 88 -15.33 -2.17 13.07
C GLY A 88 -14.44 -3.40 12.88
N GLY A 89 -13.26 -3.22 12.26
CA GLY A 89 -12.29 -4.30 12.09
C GLY A 89 -11.90 -4.93 13.43
N ASP A 90 -12.16 -6.21 13.60
CA ASP A 90 -11.66 -7.00 14.74
C ASP A 90 -10.38 -7.78 14.40
N ASN A 91 -10.00 -7.77 13.13
CA ASN A 91 -8.78 -8.36 12.60
C ASN A 91 -8.38 -7.68 11.28
N CYS A 92 -7.11 -7.84 10.89
CA CYS A 92 -6.61 -7.41 9.59
C CYS A 92 -6.46 -8.59 8.62
N THR A 93 -6.78 -8.34 7.36
CA THR A 93 -6.61 -9.27 6.24
C THR A 93 -5.19 -9.17 5.71
N ARG A 94 -4.51 -10.31 5.51
CA ARG A 94 -3.18 -10.32 4.88
C ARG A 94 -3.25 -9.99 3.40
N CYS A 95 -2.21 -9.32 2.89
CA CYS A 95 -1.99 -9.15 1.46
C CYS A 95 -1.83 -10.51 0.74
N ALA A 96 -2.02 -10.51 -0.58
CA ALA A 96 -1.83 -11.73 -1.37
C ALA A 96 -0.34 -12.16 -1.37
N PRO A 97 -0.02 -13.45 -1.59
CA PRO A 97 1.36 -13.91 -1.60
C PRO A 97 2.24 -13.13 -2.59
N GLY A 98 3.32 -12.53 -2.09
CA GLY A 98 4.25 -11.72 -2.89
C GLY A 98 3.89 -10.23 -2.97
N GLU A 99 2.88 -9.79 -2.20
CA GLU A 99 2.53 -8.40 -1.95
C GLU A 99 2.80 -8.05 -0.49
N GLN A 100 2.95 -6.75 -0.20
CA GLN A 100 3.09 -6.21 1.15
C GLN A 100 2.59 -4.76 1.17
N THR A 101 2.24 -4.24 2.34
CA THR A 101 2.00 -2.80 2.52
C THR A 101 3.34 -2.08 2.74
N ASP A 102 3.40 -0.79 2.39
CA ASP A 102 4.57 0.07 2.63
C ASP A 102 4.57 0.71 4.03
N ALA A 103 3.39 0.78 4.66
CA ALA A 103 3.18 1.27 6.01
C ALA A 103 2.12 0.45 6.75
N GLU A 104 2.09 0.62 8.07
CA GLU A 104 0.98 0.17 8.91
C GLU A 104 -0.27 1.01 8.63
N GLY A 105 -1.43 0.48 8.99
CA GLY A 105 -2.69 1.19 8.89
C GLY A 105 -3.34 1.13 7.51
N ALA A 106 -3.02 0.12 6.69
CA ALA A 106 -3.59 0.01 5.35
C ALA A 106 -5.11 -0.19 5.39
N ASP A 107 -5.82 0.74 4.75
CA ASP A 107 -7.28 0.85 4.78
C ASP A 107 -7.98 0.25 3.54
N SER A 108 -7.20 -0.37 2.66
CA SER A 108 -7.70 -0.95 1.42
C SER A 108 -6.75 -2.03 0.89
N PRO A 109 -7.26 -3.01 0.12
CA PRO A 109 -6.41 -4.00 -0.55
C PRO A 109 -5.49 -3.35 -1.59
N ASP A 110 -5.83 -2.16 -2.08
CA ASP A 110 -5.05 -1.44 -3.08
C ASP A 110 -3.67 -0.98 -2.59
N LEU A 111 -3.49 -0.92 -1.27
CA LEU A 111 -2.22 -0.61 -0.60
C LEU A 111 -1.30 -1.84 -0.45
N CYS A 112 -1.79 -3.03 -0.79
CA CYS A 112 -0.93 -4.20 -0.97
C CYS A 112 -0.20 -4.06 -2.30
N ILE A 113 1.09 -3.73 -2.23
CA ILE A 113 1.95 -3.57 -3.40
C ILE A 113 2.82 -4.81 -3.57
N GLY A 114 2.84 -5.34 -4.80
CA GLY A 114 3.67 -6.45 -5.21
C GLY A 114 4.87 -6.01 -6.04
N PHE A 115 5.93 -6.82 -6.01
CA PHE A 115 7.07 -6.61 -6.88
C PHE A 115 6.82 -7.21 -8.26
N CYS A 116 6.98 -6.42 -9.31
CA CYS A 116 6.93 -6.89 -10.69
C CYS A 116 8.28 -7.47 -11.12
N PRO A 117 8.33 -8.75 -11.57
CA PRO A 117 9.57 -9.34 -12.05
C PRO A 117 10.09 -8.60 -13.30
N PRO A 118 11.39 -8.75 -13.63
CA PRO A 118 11.95 -8.20 -14.86
C PRO A 118 11.09 -8.50 -16.09
N GLY A 119 10.96 -7.52 -16.96
CA GLY A 119 10.10 -7.58 -18.14
C GLY A 119 8.63 -7.28 -17.88
N THR A 120 8.24 -6.96 -16.64
CA THR A 120 6.87 -6.55 -16.32
C THR A 120 6.85 -5.26 -15.49
N SER A 121 5.71 -4.58 -15.50
CA SER A 121 5.47 -3.34 -14.73
C SER A 121 4.02 -3.26 -14.27
N SER A 122 3.78 -2.51 -13.20
CA SER A 122 2.45 -2.09 -12.79
C SER A 122 2.52 -0.60 -12.44
N LEU A 123 1.52 0.18 -12.87
CA LEU A 123 1.43 1.60 -12.55
C LEU A 123 1.00 1.84 -11.10
N SER A 124 0.30 0.88 -10.50
CA SER A 124 -0.15 0.91 -9.10
C SER A 124 0.65 -0.03 -8.19
N GLY A 125 1.53 -0.85 -8.77
CA GLY A 125 2.24 -1.92 -8.06
C GLY A 125 1.36 -3.10 -7.65
N GLN A 126 0.09 -3.08 -8.02
CA GLN A 126 -0.80 -4.20 -7.83
C GLN A 126 -0.56 -5.27 -8.90
N LYS A 127 -0.82 -6.53 -8.53
CA LYS A 127 -0.83 -7.67 -9.45
C LYS A 127 -2.17 -7.76 -10.21
N PRO A 128 -2.18 -8.38 -11.40
CA PRO A 128 -1.04 -8.90 -12.14
C PRO A 128 -0.18 -7.78 -12.74
N CYS A 129 1.12 -8.02 -12.88
CA CYS A 129 1.99 -7.10 -13.60
C CYS A 129 1.81 -7.25 -15.10
N ASP A 130 1.75 -6.14 -15.82
CA ASP A 130 1.65 -6.13 -17.27
C ASP A 130 3.04 -6.30 -17.90
N PRO A 131 3.17 -7.08 -18.99
CA PRO A 131 4.43 -7.19 -19.71
C PRO A 131 4.85 -5.83 -20.27
N CYS A 132 6.14 -5.51 -20.23
CA CYS A 132 6.69 -4.30 -20.83
C CYS A 132 6.24 -4.19 -22.29
N ALA A 133 5.74 -3.01 -22.69
CA ALA A 133 5.30 -2.76 -24.04
C ALA A 133 6.47 -2.73 -25.03
N LEU A 134 6.15 -2.77 -26.32
CA LEU A 134 7.14 -2.60 -27.38
C LEU A 134 7.94 -1.30 -27.21
N GLY A 135 9.22 -1.35 -27.57
CA GLY A 135 10.15 -0.24 -27.36
C GLY A 135 10.49 0.03 -25.89
N THR A 136 10.04 -0.79 -24.94
CA THR A 136 10.39 -0.66 -23.51
C THR A 136 10.96 -1.97 -22.97
N SER A 137 11.72 -1.90 -21.88
CA SER A 137 12.21 -3.09 -21.19
C SER A 137 12.48 -2.80 -19.72
N SER A 138 12.43 -3.79 -18.85
CA SER A 138 12.85 -3.65 -17.46
C SER A 138 13.75 -4.83 -17.05
N ALA A 139 14.99 -4.52 -16.68
CA ALA A 139 15.94 -5.51 -16.17
C ALA A 139 15.81 -5.74 -14.66
N VAL A 140 15.06 -4.87 -13.98
CA VAL A 140 14.95 -4.85 -12.51
C VAL A 140 13.56 -5.23 -12.06
N GLU A 141 13.53 -5.84 -10.88
CA GLU A 141 12.31 -6.03 -10.12
C GLU A 141 11.91 -4.70 -9.46
N SER A 142 10.64 -4.29 -9.58
CA SER A 142 10.18 -3.00 -9.06
C SER A 142 8.73 -3.07 -8.60
N THR A 143 8.38 -2.31 -7.56
CA THR A 143 7.00 -2.22 -7.07
C THR A 143 6.17 -1.30 -7.95
N ILE A 144 6.67 -0.13 -8.35
CA ILE A 144 5.89 0.85 -9.13
C ILE A 144 6.81 1.57 -10.10
N THR A 145 6.87 1.14 -11.35
CA THR A 145 7.61 1.87 -12.40
C THR A 145 7.12 1.42 -13.78
N PRO A 146 6.69 2.32 -14.69
CA PRO A 146 6.47 1.96 -16.08
C PRO A 146 7.79 1.52 -16.70
N CYS A 147 7.78 0.49 -17.56
CA CYS A 147 9.03 0.03 -18.17
C CYS A 147 9.75 1.16 -18.90
N PRO A 148 11.06 1.39 -18.61
CA PRO A 148 11.80 2.44 -19.28
C PRO A 148 11.89 2.18 -20.79
N PRO A 149 11.81 3.24 -21.61
CA PRO A 149 11.98 3.10 -23.05
C PRO A 149 13.41 2.69 -23.37
N CYS A 150 13.57 1.92 -24.45
CA CYS A 150 14.88 1.57 -25.00
C CYS A 150 15.70 2.82 -25.30
N ASP A 151 16.93 2.86 -24.82
CA ASP A 151 17.85 3.97 -25.07
C ASP A 151 18.25 4.04 -26.55
N PHE A 152 18.88 5.15 -26.92
CA PHE A 152 19.36 5.38 -28.29
C PHE A 152 20.24 4.22 -28.78
N GLY A 153 20.04 3.85 -30.05
CA GLY A 153 20.77 2.75 -30.68
C GLY A 153 20.31 1.37 -30.22
N THR A 154 19.19 1.29 -29.49
CA THR A 154 18.55 0.03 -29.11
C THR A 154 17.06 0.06 -29.44
N PHE A 155 16.48 -1.11 -29.69
CA PHE A 155 15.07 -1.27 -30.03
C PHE A 155 14.47 -2.52 -29.37
N MET A 156 13.14 -2.61 -29.30
CA MET A 156 12.45 -3.78 -28.77
C MET A 156 11.14 -4.11 -29.48
N GLU A 157 11.12 -5.25 -30.20
CA GLU A 157 9.97 -5.70 -31.01
C GLU A 157 9.08 -6.72 -30.30
N VAL A 158 9.42 -7.12 -29.07
CA VAL A 158 8.63 -8.08 -28.28
C VAL A 158 8.20 -7.48 -26.96
N THR A 159 7.01 -7.86 -26.50
CA THR A 159 6.54 -7.49 -25.17
C THR A 159 7.22 -8.34 -24.10
N GLY A 160 7.26 -7.85 -22.87
CA GLY A 160 7.82 -8.63 -21.76
C GLY A 160 9.36 -8.64 -21.71
N ALA A 161 10.02 -7.75 -22.45
CA ALA A 161 11.46 -7.78 -22.60
C ALA A 161 12.20 -7.29 -21.35
N THR A 162 13.29 -7.96 -21.00
CA THR A 162 14.16 -7.58 -19.87
C THR A 162 15.33 -6.69 -20.28
N ALA A 163 15.64 -6.61 -21.57
CA ALA A 163 16.71 -5.79 -22.11
C ALA A 163 16.45 -5.45 -23.58
N CYS A 164 16.81 -4.24 -24.01
CA CYS A 164 16.69 -3.80 -25.39
C CYS A 164 17.74 -4.43 -26.33
N THR A 165 17.37 -4.62 -27.59
CA THR A 165 18.26 -5.18 -28.62
C THR A 165 19.08 -4.06 -29.25
N ALA A 166 20.40 -4.21 -29.32
CA ALA A 166 21.26 -3.23 -29.98
C ALA A 166 21.03 -3.19 -31.49
N CYS A 167 21.12 -1.99 -32.07
CA CYS A 167 21.16 -1.81 -33.52
C CYS A 167 22.44 -2.43 -34.12
N PRO A 168 22.43 -2.78 -35.42
CA PRO A 168 23.63 -3.22 -36.13
C PRO A 168 24.78 -2.22 -36.02
N ALA A 169 26.02 -2.70 -36.16
CA ALA A 169 27.20 -1.84 -36.11
C ALA A 169 27.08 -0.64 -37.06
N GLY A 170 27.40 0.55 -36.56
CA GLY A 170 27.29 1.81 -37.29
C GLY A 170 25.87 2.39 -37.41
N GLN A 171 24.87 1.83 -36.71
CA GLN A 171 23.49 2.34 -36.70
C GLN A 171 23.03 2.78 -35.30
N GLY A 172 22.24 3.85 -35.25
CA GLY A 172 21.56 4.38 -34.07
C GLY A 172 20.06 4.51 -34.29
N THR A 173 19.29 4.84 -33.27
CA THR A 173 17.85 5.14 -33.38
C THR A 173 17.62 6.64 -33.30
N LEU A 174 16.60 7.17 -33.98
CA LEU A 174 16.28 8.62 -33.97
C LEU A 174 15.79 9.13 -32.61
N GLY A 175 15.34 8.23 -31.74
CA GLY A 175 14.79 8.52 -30.42
C GLY A 175 14.87 7.29 -29.51
N ARG A 176 14.57 7.51 -28.23
CA ARG A 176 14.30 6.42 -27.29
C ARG A 176 12.98 5.75 -27.64
N GLY A 177 12.80 4.51 -27.18
CA GLY A 177 11.56 3.77 -27.38
C GLY A 177 11.41 3.17 -28.76
N ALA A 178 12.51 2.96 -29.50
CA ALA A 178 12.46 2.36 -30.82
C ALA A 178 11.86 0.95 -30.76
N VAL A 179 10.89 0.69 -31.63
CA VAL A 179 10.11 -0.55 -31.59
C VAL A 179 10.69 -1.59 -32.53
N THR A 180 11.14 -1.20 -33.72
CA THR A 180 11.58 -2.16 -34.74
C THR A 180 13.02 -1.93 -35.19
N ARG A 181 13.62 -2.97 -35.78
CA ARG A 181 14.95 -2.88 -36.40
C ARG A 181 15.00 -1.81 -37.49
N THR A 182 13.88 -1.53 -38.15
CA THR A 182 13.79 -0.46 -39.16
C THR A 182 13.94 0.95 -38.59
N ASN A 183 13.85 1.12 -37.26
CA ASN A 183 14.19 2.37 -36.58
C ASN A 183 15.71 2.58 -36.45
N CYS A 184 16.53 1.55 -36.73
CA CYS A 184 17.98 1.69 -36.80
C CYS A 184 18.39 2.37 -38.11
N SER A 185 19.05 3.51 -38.00
CA SER A 185 19.55 4.35 -39.09
C SER A 185 21.05 4.55 -38.97
N GLY A 186 21.76 4.62 -40.09
CA GLY A 186 23.22 4.88 -40.14
C GLY A 186 23.64 6.28 -39.73
N VAL A 187 22.74 7.08 -39.15
CA VAL A 187 23.03 8.42 -38.63
C VAL A 187 23.15 8.28 -37.11
N ALA A 188 24.36 8.48 -36.58
CA ALA A 188 24.61 8.57 -35.16
C ALA A 188 23.99 9.85 -34.60
N VAL A 189 22.70 9.84 -34.28
CA VAL A 189 22.07 10.94 -33.54
C VAL A 189 22.50 10.86 -32.08
N LYS A 190 23.44 11.71 -31.68
CA LYS A 190 23.57 12.10 -30.27
C LYS A 190 22.48 13.14 -30.00
N GLN A 191 21.98 13.11 -28.77
CA GLN A 191 20.90 13.94 -28.21
C GLN A 191 20.62 15.27 -28.96
N LEU A 192 19.34 15.50 -29.32
CA LEU A 192 18.85 16.83 -29.71
C LEU A 192 18.91 17.85 -28.55
N ASP A 193 19.12 17.37 -27.32
CA ASP A 193 19.43 18.16 -26.13
C ASP A 193 20.94 18.34 -25.88
N ASP A 194 21.81 17.86 -26.77
CA ASP A 194 23.23 18.20 -26.79
C ASP A 194 23.39 19.60 -27.45
N PRO A 195 23.99 20.59 -26.76
CA PRO A 195 24.16 21.95 -27.29
C PRO A 195 24.97 22.05 -28.59
N GLY A 196 25.54 20.95 -29.10
CA GLY A 196 26.24 20.87 -30.39
C GLY A 196 25.42 20.38 -31.59
N CYS A 197 24.14 19.99 -31.45
CA CYS A 197 23.34 19.48 -32.56
C CYS A 197 22.66 20.61 -33.35
N ASN A 198 23.06 20.84 -34.62
CA ASN A 198 22.38 21.78 -35.51
C ASN A 198 21.14 21.12 -36.15
N ARG A 199 19.95 21.61 -35.76
CA ARG A 199 18.64 21.12 -36.22
C ARG A 199 18.35 21.35 -37.71
N ASP A 200 19.09 22.23 -38.38
CA ASP A 200 18.76 22.66 -39.75
C ASP A 200 19.50 21.91 -40.86
N SER A 201 20.58 21.18 -40.56
CA SER A 201 21.38 20.46 -41.56
C SER A 201 21.37 18.93 -41.41
N GLY A 202 21.03 18.39 -40.24
CA GLY A 202 21.26 16.96 -39.96
C GLY A 202 22.75 16.56 -40.02
N GLU A 203 23.66 17.54 -40.05
CA GLU A 203 25.10 17.36 -40.14
C GLU A 203 25.76 17.83 -38.84
N TYR A 204 26.70 17.03 -38.34
CA TYR A 204 27.59 17.42 -37.25
C TYR A 204 28.57 18.49 -37.73
N VAL A 205 28.65 19.60 -37.00
CA VAL A 205 29.80 20.52 -37.08
C VAL A 205 30.56 20.38 -35.77
N GLY A 206 31.43 19.38 -35.69
CA GLY A 206 32.36 19.18 -34.59
C GLY A 206 33.69 18.76 -35.16
N ASP A 207 34.73 19.55 -34.86
CA ASP A 207 36.08 19.38 -35.35
C ASP A 207 36.62 17.97 -35.06
N GLU A 208 37.02 17.30 -36.14
CA GLU A 208 37.95 16.17 -36.25
C GLU A 208 37.74 14.94 -35.35
N GLY A 209 37.30 13.82 -35.96
CA GLY A 209 37.70 12.50 -35.46
C GLY A 209 36.70 11.36 -35.63
N SER A 210 36.61 10.82 -36.84
CA SER A 210 36.42 9.39 -37.19
C SER A 210 35.58 8.50 -36.26
N LEU A 211 34.42 8.06 -36.74
CA LEU A 211 33.81 6.80 -36.30
C LEU A 211 34.19 5.70 -37.31
N THR A 212 35.14 4.85 -36.93
CA THR A 212 35.28 3.47 -37.44
C THR A 212 34.37 2.54 -36.66
#